data_AF-A0A7V5PZI7-F1
#
_entry.id   AF-A0A7V5PZI7-F1
#
_cell.length_a   1.000
_cell.length_b   1.000
_cell.length_c   1.000
_cell.angle_alpha   90.00
_cell.angle_beta   90.00
_cell.angle_gamma   90.00
#
_symmetry.space_group_name_H-M   'P 1'
#
loop_
_entity.id
_entity.type
_entity.pdbx_description
1 polymer ?
#
loop_
_entity_poly.entity_id
_entity_poly.type
_entity_poly.pdbx_seq_one_letter_code
_entity_poly.pdbx_strand_id
1 'polypeptide(L)' 'MSEPLADQVLRKIGEARELYHRLILMVGPAGSRKTSALQEVSASTSAPLVNVNLELSR' A
#
# COMPACT_ATOMS: atom_id res chain seq x y z
N MET A 1 -21.77 -1.37 -1.33
CA MET A 1 -20.58 -1.81 -2.10
C MET A 1 -19.41 -1.86 -1.14
N SER A 2 -18.55 -2.87 -1.22
CA SER A 2 -17.33 -2.92 -0.39
C SER A 2 -16.35 -1.83 -0.80
N GLU A 3 -15.71 -1.20 0.18
CA GLU A 3 -14.69 -0.17 -0.06
C GLU A 3 -13.52 -0.73 -0.88
N PRO A 4 -13.07 -0.04 -1.93
CA PRO A 4 -11.87 -0.41 -2.68
C PRO A 4 -10.65 -0.61 -1.78
N LEU A 5 -9.79 -1.58 -2.11
CA LEU A 5 -8.61 -1.87 -1.29
C LEU A 5 -7.64 -0.68 -1.23
N ALA A 6 -7.52 0.10 -2.32
CA ALA A 6 -6.71 1.31 -2.35
C ALA A 6 -7.22 2.36 -1.34
N ASP A 7 -8.53 2.56 -1.25
CA ASP A 7 -9.15 3.51 -0.31
C ASP A 7 -8.92 3.10 1.15
N GLN A 8 -9.02 1.79 1.43
CA GLN A 8 -8.67 1.24 2.74
C GLN A 8 -7.21 1.54 3.11
N VAL A 9 -6.29 1.41 2.16
CA VAL A 9 -4.87 1.72 2.38
C VAL A 9 -4.65 3.20 2.58
N LEU A 10 -5.27 4.07 1.78
CA LEU A 10 -5.16 5.53 1.93
C LEU A 10 -5.63 5.98 3.32
N ARG A 11 -6.76 5.44 3.80
CA ARG A 11 -7.23 5.69 5.18
C ARG A 11 -6.21 5.23 6.21
N LYS A 12 -5.70 4.00 6.06
CA LYS A 12 -4.69 3.42 6.98
C LYS A 12 -3.37 4.18 6.97
N ILE A 13 -2.97 4.77 5.84
CA ILE A 13 -1.81 5.68 5.76
C ILE A 13 -2.07 6.90 6.63
N GLY A 14 -3.26 7.50 6.57
CA GLY A 14 -3.64 8.62 7.44
C GLY A 14 -3.51 8.26 8.92
N GLU A 15 -4.07 7.13 9.33
CA GLU A 15 -3.97 6.63 10.72
C GLU A 15 -2.52 6.33 11.14
N ALA A 16 -1.74 5.70 10.26
CA ALA A 16 -0.36 5.32 10.55
C ALA A 16 0.58 6.51 10.73
N ARG A 17 0.27 7.70 10.19
CA ARG A 17 1.09 8.91 10.36
C ARG A 17 1.21 9.35 11.81
N GLU A 18 0.19 9.08 12.61
CA GLU A 18 0.12 9.40 14.04
C GLU A 18 0.89 8.39 14.92
N LEU A 19 1.34 7.28 14.33
CA LEU A 19 2.11 6.26 15.04
C LEU A 19 3.61 6.52 14.97
N TYR A 20 4.33 6.10 16.02
CA TYR A 20 5.79 6.11 16.03
C TYR A 20 6.36 5.17 14.96
N HIS A 21 5.83 3.94 14.88
CA HIS A 21 6.13 3.00 13.81
C HIS A 21 5.01 2.99 12.77
N ARG A 22 5.34 3.35 11.53
CA ARG A 22 4.37 3.58 10.45
C ARG A 22 4.29 2.40 9.48
N LEU A 23 4.16 1.19 10.03
CA LEU A 23 4.09 -0.05 9.24
C LEU A 23 2.64 -0.43 8.98
N ILE A 24 2.31 -0.72 7.72
CA ILE A 24 1.02 -1.30 7.33
C ILE A 24 1.29 -2.69 6.76
N LEU A 25 0.66 -3.71 7.34
CA LEU A 25 0.72 -5.09 6.85
C LEU A 25 -0.56 -5.42 6.07
N MET A 26 -0.43 -5.73 4.78
CA MET A 26 -1.54 -6.14 3.92
C MET A 26 -1.52 -7.66 3.72
N VAL A 27 -2.54 -8.35 4.23
CA VAL A 27 -2.64 -9.81 4.20
C VAL A 27 -3.85 -10.25 3.40
N GLY A 28 -3.66 -11.27 2.56
CA GLY A 28 -4.75 -11.88 1.79
C GLY A 28 -4.22 -12.96 0.84
N PRO A 29 -5.10 -13.79 0.25
CA PRO A 29 -4.73 -14.86 -0.66
C PRO A 29 -3.91 -14.40 -1.87
N ALA A 30 -3.24 -15.34 -2.55
CA ALA A 30 -2.65 -15.07 -3.85
C ALA A 30 -3.74 -14.58 -4.84
N GLY A 31 -3.39 -13.65 -5.73
CA GLY A 31 -4.36 -13.07 -6.68
C GLY A 31 -5.32 -12.04 -6.08
N SER A 32 -5.22 -11.71 -4.78
CA SER A 32 -6.09 -10.70 -4.13
C SER A 32 -5.79 -9.23 -4.52
N ARG A 33 -5.06 -9.01 -5.62
CA ARG A 33 -4.75 -7.70 -6.21
C ARG A 33 -4.02 -6.69 -5.31
N LYS A 34 -3.30 -7.17 -4.28
CA LYS A 34 -2.50 -6.33 -3.37
C LYS A 34 -1.56 -5.38 -4.11
N THR A 35 -0.83 -5.91 -5.09
CA THR A 35 0.10 -5.12 -5.91
C THR A 35 -0.61 -4.05 -6.73
N SER A 36 -1.75 -4.37 -7.34
CA SER A 36 -2.55 -3.39 -8.09
C SER A 36 -3.08 -2.27 -7.19
N ALA A 37 -3.55 -2.61 -5.98
CA ALA A 37 -3.98 -1.60 -5.02
C ALA A 37 -2.83 -0.66 -4.60
N LEU A 38 -1.61 -1.17 -4.45
CA LEU A 38 -0.43 -0.32 -4.17
C LEU A 38 -0.06 0.59 -5.35
N GLN A 39 -0.27 0.15 -6.59
CA GLN A 39 -0.09 0.99 -7.79
C GLN A 39 -1.11 2.13 -7.84
N GLU A 40 -2.37 1.84 -7.52
CA GLU A 40 -3.43 2.86 -7.41
C GLU A 40 -3.10 3.88 -6.32
N VAL A 41 -2.69 3.44 -5.13
CA VAL A 41 -2.27 4.33 -4.03
C VAL A 41 -1.10 5.22 -4.46
N SER A 42 -0.10 4.67 -5.16
CA SER A 42 1.03 5.42 -5.69
C SER A 42 0.58 6.51 -6.67
N ALA A 43 -0.34 6.18 -7.59
CA ALA A 43 -0.91 7.15 -8.53
C ALA A 43 -1.73 8.24 -7.80
N SER A 44 -2.58 7.87 -6.83
CA SER A 44 -3.41 8.81 -6.08
C SER A 44 -2.63 9.76 -5.17
N THR A 45 -1.47 9.34 -4.69
CA THR A 45 -0.62 10.13 -3.78
C THR A 45 0.55 10.81 -4.51
N SER A 46 0.74 10.51 -5.80
CA SER A 46 1.95 10.86 -6.57
C SER A 46 3.25 10.45 -5.88
N ALA A 47 3.20 9.41 -5.02
CA ALA A 47 4.35 8.91 -4.28
C ALA A 47 5.03 7.75 -5.03
N PRO A 48 6.37 7.62 -4.99
CA PRO A 48 7.07 6.53 -5.65
C PRO A 48 6.74 5.19 -4.99
N LEU A 49 6.44 4.18 -5.82
CA LEU A 49 6.27 2.79 -5.39
C LEU A 49 7.58 2.02 -5.57
N VAL A 50 8.26 1.69 -4.46
CA VAL A 50 9.55 1.00 -4.48
C VAL A 50 9.38 -0.44 -4.00
N ASN A 51 9.79 -1.40 -4.83
CA ASN A 51 9.99 -2.77 -4.39
C ASN A 51 11.43 -2.92 -3.86
N VAL A 52 11.56 -2.90 -2.54
CA VAL A 52 12.86 -2.93 -1.86
C VAL A 52 13.71 -4.13 -2.28
N ASN A 53 13.13 -5.33 -2.40
CA ASN A 53 13.89 -6.52 -2.77
C ASN A 53 14.48 -6.39 -4.18
N LEU A 54 13.70 -5.88 -5.13
CA LEU A 54 14.16 -5.68 -6.50
C LEU A 54 15.26 -4.61 -6.57
N GLU A 55 15.10 -3.51 -5.83
CA GLU A 55 16.08 -2.42 -5.84
C GLU A 55 17.42 -2.83 -5.20
N LEU A 56 17.37 -3.65 -4.14
CA LEU A 56 18.57 -4.19 -3.50
C LEU A 56 19.28 -5.29 -4.30
N SER A 57 18.60 -5.88 -5.30
CA SER A 57 19.14 -6.98 -6.11
C SER A 57 19.80 -6.52 -7.42
N ARG A 58 19.89 -5.22 -7.67
CA ARG A 58 20.58 -4.62 -8.83
C ARG A 58 22.04 -4.32 -8.52
#